data_AF-A0A0W0XR84-F1
#
_entry.id   AF-A0A0W0XR84-F1
#
_cell.length_a   1.000
_cell.length_b   1.000
_cell.length_c   1.000
_cell.angle_alpha   90.00
_cell.angle_beta   90.00
_cell.angle_gamma   90.00
#
_symmetry.space_group_name_H-M   'P 1'
#
loop_
_entity.id
_entity.type
_entity.pdbx_description
1 polymer ?
#
loop_
_entity_poly.entity_id
_entity_poly.type
_entity_poly.pdbx_seq_one_letter_code
_entity_poly.pdbx_strand_id
1 'polypeptide(L)'
;MKLLTELEGFITGKISLVKTLVSLIRLEARLAGQSVYPLLLNACLLLTLLISTWATVAVLIGYGLLLVSGSLIVTLMLILLIHLALLALSAGRLKTNLHRMSFARTRHYLNAPKDKPHARIPQKTD
;
A
#
# COMPACT_ATOMS: atom_id res chain seq x y z
N MET A 1 -46.06 8.46 -37.18
CA MET A 1 -46.25 7.36 -36.20
C MET A 1 -45.10 6.35 -36.16
N LYS A 2 -44.31 6.15 -37.23
CA LYS A 2 -43.13 5.25 -37.21
C LYS A 2 -41.87 5.81 -36.51
N LEU A 3 -41.70 7.13 -36.47
CA LEU A 3 -40.54 7.77 -35.83
C LEU A 3 -40.59 7.75 -34.30
N LEU A 4 -41.79 7.77 -33.70
CA LEU A 4 -41.97 7.71 -32.25
C LEU A 4 -41.59 6.32 -31.69
N THR A 5 -41.87 5.26 -32.43
CA THR A 5 -41.55 3.88 -32.07
C THR A 5 -40.05 3.57 -32.16
N GLU A 6 -39.33 4.18 -33.12
CA GLU A 6 -37.86 4.07 -33.17
C GLU A 6 -37.16 4.88 -32.07
N LEU A 7 -37.65 6.08 -31.74
CA LEU A 7 -37.11 6.85 -30.61
C LEU A 7 -37.30 6.13 -29.28
N GLU A 8 -38.44 5.47 -29.08
CA GLU A 8 -38.75 4.70 -27.87
C GLU A 8 -37.86 3.45 -27.73
N GLY A 9 -37.56 2.77 -28.85
CA GLY A 9 -36.59 1.67 -28.90
C GLY A 9 -35.15 2.11 -28.59
N PHE A 10 -34.76 3.31 -29.03
CA PHE A 10 -33.42 3.85 -28.80
C PHE A 10 -33.21 4.31 -27.35
N ILE A 11 -34.24 4.91 -26.74
CA ILE A 11 -34.23 5.34 -25.34
C ILE A 11 -34.23 4.12 -24.41
N THR A 12 -35.05 3.11 -24.69
CA THR A 12 -35.10 1.86 -23.92
C THR A 12 -33.78 1.08 -24.02
N GLY A 13 -33.15 1.08 -25.20
CA GLY A 13 -31.82 0.50 -25.40
C GLY A 13 -30.74 1.18 -24.56
N LYS A 14 -30.71 2.51 -24.50
CA LYS A 14 -29.74 3.26 -23.68
C LYS A 14 -29.97 3.07 -22.17
N ILE A 15 -31.21 3.02 -21.72
CA ILE A 15 -31.55 2.75 -20.30
C ILE A 15 -31.11 1.33 -19.90
N SER A 16 -31.27 0.35 -20.79
CA SER A 16 -30.81 -1.03 -20.57
C SER A 16 -29.28 -1.12 -20.46
N LEU A 17 -28.54 -0.38 -21.31
CA LEU A 17 -27.07 -0.30 -21.26
C LEU A 17 -26.57 0.36 -19.96
N VAL A 18 -27.21 1.44 -19.51
CA VAL A 18 -26.86 2.08 -18.23
C VAL A 18 -27.15 1.13 -17.07
N LYS A 19 -28.28 0.41 -17.09
CA LYS A 19 -28.65 -0.54 -16.03
C LYS A 19 -27.66 -1.71 -15.96
N THR A 20 -27.19 -2.21 -17.10
CA THR A 20 -26.14 -3.26 -17.16
C THR A 20 -24.78 -2.73 -16.70
N LEU A 21 -24.41 -1.50 -17.05
CA LEU A 21 -23.17 -0.88 -16.57
C LEU A 21 -23.17 -0.67 -15.04
N VAL A 22 -24.29 -0.19 -14.48
CA VAL A 22 -24.46 -0.03 -13.03
C VAL A 22 -24.45 -1.38 -12.31
N SER A 23 -25.09 -2.40 -12.89
CA SER A 23 -25.04 -3.78 -12.41
C SER A 23 -23.61 -4.32 -12.38
N LEU A 24 -22.84 -4.08 -13.44
CA LEU A 24 -21.45 -4.50 -13.54
C LEU A 24 -20.57 -3.82 -12.49
N ILE A 25 -20.69 -2.50 -12.33
CA ILE A 25 -19.98 -1.73 -11.29
C ILE A 25 -20.35 -2.23 -9.90
N ARG A 26 -21.62 -2.55 -9.64
CA ARG A 26 -22.08 -3.10 -8.37
C ARG A 26 -21.53 -4.49 -8.09
N LEU A 27 -21.44 -5.35 -9.11
CA LEU A 27 -20.83 -6.68 -9.00
C LEU A 27 -19.33 -6.58 -8.73
N GLU A 28 -18.60 -5.77 -9.50
CA GLU A 28 -17.16 -5.51 -9.30
C GLU A 28 -16.90 -4.96 -7.90
N ALA A 29 -17.71 -4.00 -7.43
CA ALA A 29 -17.59 -3.46 -6.08
C ALA A 29 -17.85 -4.53 -4.99
N ARG A 30 -18.79 -5.45 -5.21
CA ARG A 30 -19.06 -6.55 -4.27
C ARG A 30 -17.97 -7.60 -4.30
N LEU A 31 -17.43 -7.91 -5.47
CA LEU A 31 -16.33 -8.86 -5.65
C LEU A 31 -15.02 -8.31 -5.05
N ALA A 32 -14.74 -7.03 -5.28
CA ALA A 32 -13.63 -6.32 -4.65
C ALA A 32 -13.83 -6.19 -3.13
N GLY A 33 -15.07 -5.95 -2.66
CA GLY A 33 -15.37 -5.94 -1.22
C GLY A 33 -15.13 -7.30 -0.56
N GLN A 34 -15.49 -8.39 -1.24
CA GLN A 34 -15.28 -9.76 -0.76
C GLN A 34 -13.80 -10.17 -0.78
N SER A 35 -12.96 -9.57 -1.61
CA SER A 35 -11.50 -9.82 -1.62
C SER A 35 -10.73 -8.91 -0.65
N VAL A 36 -11.20 -7.67 -0.42
CA VAL A 36 -10.59 -6.74 0.53
C VAL A 36 -10.71 -7.23 1.98
N TYR A 37 -11.87 -7.79 2.35
CA TYR A 37 -12.08 -8.31 3.71
C TYR A 37 -11.08 -9.41 4.14
N PRO A 38 -10.91 -10.52 3.40
CA PRO A 38 -9.94 -11.56 3.75
C PRO A 38 -8.49 -11.05 3.64
N LEU A 39 -8.21 -10.12 2.72
CA LEU A 39 -6.88 -9.50 2.63
C LEU A 39 -6.54 -8.68 3.89
N LEU A 40 -7.48 -7.86 4.36
CA LEU A 40 -7.30 -7.05 5.57
C LEU A 40 -7.17 -7.94 6.82
N LEU A 41 -8.00 -8.98 6.91
CA LEU A 41 -7.95 -9.94 8.02
C LEU A 41 -6.61 -10.69 8.03
N ASN A 42 -6.15 -11.19 6.88
CA ASN A 42 -4.85 -11.84 6.76
C ASN A 42 -3.69 -10.88 7.07
N ALA A 43 -3.75 -9.62 6.63
CA ALA A 43 -2.74 -8.62 6.95
C ALA A 43 -2.68 -8.30 8.45
N CYS A 44 -3.84 -8.23 9.12
CA CYS A 44 -3.93 -8.03 10.56
C CYS A 44 -3.38 -9.23 11.35
N LEU A 45 -3.76 -10.45 10.95
CA LEU A 45 -3.22 -11.68 11.52
C LEU A 45 -1.70 -11.77 11.33
N LEU A 46 -1.20 -11.44 10.13
CA LEU A 46 0.22 -11.44 9.83
C LEU A 46 0.97 -10.42 10.69
N LEU A 47 0.42 -9.23 10.88
CA LEU A 47 1.01 -8.21 11.75
C LEU A 47 1.06 -8.70 13.21
N THR A 48 0.00 -9.33 13.68
CA THR A 48 -0.07 -9.89 15.05
C THR A 48 0.97 -10.99 15.24
N LEU A 49 1.07 -11.93 14.29
CA LEU A 49 2.08 -12.99 14.30
C LEU A 49 3.50 -12.44 14.21
N LEU A 50 3.72 -11.39 13.43
CA LEU A 50 5.03 -10.77 13.30
C LEU A 50 5.46 -10.12 14.62
N ILE A 51 4.57 -9.38 15.28
CA ILE A 51 4.84 -8.73 16.56
C ILE A 51 5.10 -9.79 17.64
N SER A 52 4.26 -10.82 17.73
CA SER A 52 4.44 -11.89 18.74
C SER A 52 5.75 -12.65 18.52
N THR A 53 6.04 -13.05 17.28
CA THR A 53 7.29 -13.74 16.93
C THR A 53 8.51 -12.89 17.24
N TRP A 54 8.47 -11.60 16.89
CA TRP A 54 9.56 -10.66 17.19
C TRP A 54 9.78 -10.51 18.70
N ALA A 55 8.69 -10.37 19.47
CA ALA A 55 8.76 -10.30 20.93
C ALA A 55 9.39 -11.57 21.53
N THR A 56 8.99 -12.76 21.06
CA THR A 56 9.57 -14.03 21.51
C THR A 56 11.07 -14.11 21.19
N VAL A 57 11.48 -13.71 19.98
CA VAL A 57 12.90 -13.66 19.60
C VAL A 57 13.68 -12.68 20.47
N ALA A 58 13.13 -11.49 20.73
CA ALA A 58 13.78 -10.49 21.59
C ALA A 58 13.97 -11.00 23.03
N VAL A 59 12.98 -11.70 23.58
CA VAL A 59 13.08 -12.34 24.90
C VAL A 59 14.14 -13.44 24.88
N LEU A 60 14.18 -14.28 23.85
CA LEU A 60 15.17 -15.36 23.74
C LEU A 60 16.60 -14.82 23.63
N ILE A 61 16.81 -13.79 22.82
CA ILE A 61 18.09 -13.08 22.71
C ILE A 61 18.47 -12.46 24.05
N GLY A 62 17.52 -11.81 24.73
CA GLY A 62 17.75 -11.21 26.03
C GLY A 62 18.13 -12.23 27.10
N TYR A 63 17.49 -13.40 27.09
CA TYR A 63 17.84 -14.50 27.99
C TYR A 63 19.25 -15.03 27.72
N GLY A 64 19.64 -15.20 26.45
CA GLY A 64 21.00 -15.58 26.08
C GLY A 64 22.05 -14.56 26.53
N LEU A 65 21.76 -13.27 26.36
CA LEU A 65 22.62 -12.17 26.83
C LEU A 65 22.75 -12.12 28.35
N LEU A 66 21.68 -12.44 29.07
CA LEU A 66 21.69 -12.51 30.52
C LEU A 66 22.62 -13.62 31.02
N LEU A 67 22.57 -14.79 30.39
CA LEU A 67 23.46 -15.91 30.72
C LEU A 67 24.94 -15.57 30.53
N VAL A 68 25.28 -14.80 29.49
CA VAL A 68 26.67 -14.42 29.20
C VAL A 68 27.14 -13.26 30.08
N SER A 69 26.31 -12.24 30.27
CA SER A 69 26.71 -11.02 30.99
C SER A 69 26.60 -11.15 32.51
N GLY A 70 25.77 -12.06 33.01
CA GLY A 70 25.49 -12.24 34.44
C GLY A 70 24.79 -11.05 35.13
N SER A 71 24.49 -9.97 34.39
CA SER A 71 23.90 -8.74 34.91
C SER A 71 22.68 -8.33 34.11
N LEU A 72 21.55 -8.19 34.82
CA LEU A 72 20.28 -7.75 34.26
C LEU A 72 20.38 -6.35 33.64
N ILE A 73 21.11 -5.44 34.29
CA ILE A 73 21.23 -4.04 33.84
C ILE A 73 21.98 -3.98 32.51
N VAL A 74 23.10 -4.68 32.39
CA VAL A 74 23.91 -4.71 31.16
C VAL A 74 23.10 -5.31 30.02
N THR A 75 22.36 -6.38 30.29
CA THR A 75 21.49 -7.03 29.31
C THR A 75 20.39 -6.08 28.81
N LEU A 76 19.69 -5.40 29.70
CA LEU A 76 18.64 -4.44 29.34
C LEU A 76 19.18 -3.29 28.49
N MET A 77 20.33 -2.74 28.86
CA MET A 77 20.99 -1.67 28.10
C MET A 77 21.38 -2.13 26.69
N LEU A 78 21.86 -3.36 26.54
CA LEU A 78 22.23 -3.90 25.23
C LEU A 78 21.00 -4.15 24.35
N ILE A 79 19.93 -4.73 24.90
CA ILE A 79 18.66 -4.93 24.20
C ILE A 79 18.09 -3.58 23.75
N LEU A 80 18.14 -2.56 24.60
CA LEU A 80 17.69 -1.21 24.28
C LEU A 80 18.47 -0.62 23.11
N LEU A 81 19.81 -0.75 23.13
CA LEU A 81 20.69 -0.32 22.05
C LEU A 81 20.35 -1.00 20.71
N ILE A 82 20.10 -2.31 20.74
CA ILE A 82 19.69 -3.08 19.55
C ILE A 82 18.37 -2.54 18.99
N HIS A 83 17.37 -2.30 19.85
CA HIS A 83 16.08 -1.74 19.42
C HIS A 83 16.22 -0.33 18.85
N LEU A 84 17.05 0.52 19.47
CA LEU A 84 17.28 1.88 19.01
C LEU A 84 18.00 1.90 17.64
N ALA A 85 18.97 1.02 17.44
CA ALA A 85 19.65 0.86 16.15
C ALA A 85 18.69 0.39 15.05
N LEU A 86 17.82 -0.57 15.36
CA LEU A 86 16.81 -1.06 14.40
C LEU A 86 15.77 0.02 14.07
N LEU A 87 15.37 0.81 15.07
CA LEU A 87 14.49 1.97 14.88
C LEU A 87 15.14 3.02 13.97
N ALA A 88 16.41 3.37 14.19
CA ALA A 88 17.11 4.32 13.35
C ALA A 88 17.22 3.82 11.89
N LEU A 89 17.53 2.54 11.70
CA LEU A 89 17.62 1.93 10.36
C LEU A 89 16.26 1.94 9.64
N SER A 90 15.19 1.56 10.33
CA SER A 90 13.83 1.55 9.78
C SER A 90 13.35 2.96 9.45
N ALA A 91 13.61 3.96 10.32
CA ALA A 91 13.29 5.35 10.05
C ALA A 91 14.04 5.90 8.82
N GLY A 92 15.33 5.57 8.67
CA GLY A 92 16.12 5.94 7.49
C GLY A 92 15.58 5.33 6.20
N ARG A 93 15.19 4.04 6.24
CA ARG A 93 14.53 3.38 5.11
C ARG A 93 13.17 3.98 4.81
N LEU A 94 12.37 4.27 5.83
CA LEU A 94 11.05 4.89 5.64
C LEU A 94 11.18 6.26 4.99
N LYS A 95 12.12 7.10 5.44
CA LYS A 95 12.41 8.39 4.82
C LYS A 95 12.78 8.25 3.35
N THR A 96 13.62 7.27 3.02
CA THR A 96 14.05 7.01 1.64
C THR A 96 12.89 6.52 0.77
N ASN A 97 12.07 5.60 1.28
CA ASN A 97 10.90 5.09 0.58
C ASN A 97 9.86 6.19 0.37
N LEU A 98 9.60 7.01 1.40
CA LEU A 98 8.69 8.14 1.32
C LEU A 98 9.19 9.19 0.32
N HIS A 99 10.50 9.41 0.23
CA HIS A 99 11.09 10.27 -0.79
C HIS A 99 10.89 9.70 -2.21
N ARG A 100 11.05 8.39 -2.41
CA ARG A 100 10.83 7.71 -3.70
C ARG A 100 9.35 7.66 -4.11
N MET A 101 8.44 7.50 -3.15
CA MET A 101 6.99 7.52 -3.37
C MET A 101 6.44 8.94 -3.48
N SER A 102 7.15 9.94 -2.94
CA SER A 102 6.81 11.32 -3.22
C SER A 102 6.94 11.48 -4.73
N PHE A 103 5.81 11.72 -5.39
CA PHE A 103 5.72 11.99 -6.81
C PHE A 103 6.35 13.36 -7.13
N ALA A 104 7.54 13.66 -6.61
CA ALA A 104 8.29 14.89 -6.85
C ALA A 104 8.48 15.09 -8.36
N ARG A 105 8.72 13.99 -9.10
CA ARG A 105 8.85 14.00 -10.56
C ARG A 105 7.52 14.31 -11.26
N THR A 106 6.40 13.75 -10.80
CA THR A 106 5.07 14.05 -11.37
C THR A 106 4.60 15.45 -11.02
N ARG A 107 4.87 15.95 -9.80
CA ARG A 107 4.60 17.33 -9.39
C ARG A 107 5.42 18.33 -10.21
N HIS A 108 6.70 18.04 -10.45
CA HIS A 108 7.53 18.84 -11.35
C HIS A 108 7.01 18.82 -12.78
N TYR A 109 6.49 17.69 -13.26
CA TYR A 109 5.90 17.58 -14.60
C TYR A 109 4.54 18.30 -14.72
N LEU A 110 3.73 18.27 -13.66
CA LEU A 110 2.45 18.98 -13.59
C LEU A 110 2.61 20.49 -13.42
N ASN A 111 3.67 20.95 -12.76
CA ASN A 111 3.97 22.36 -12.53
C ASN A 111 4.89 22.98 -13.60
N ALA A 112 5.35 22.21 -14.59
CA ALA A 112 6.13 22.74 -15.70
C ALA A 112 5.23 23.64 -16.58
N PRO A 113 5.67 24.88 -16.93
CA PRO A 113 4.93 25.75 -17.83
C PRO A 113 4.63 25.04 -19.14
N LYS A 114 3.38 25.10 -19.62
CA LYS A 114 2.88 24.43 -20.83
C LYS A 114 3.52 24.90 -22.15
N ASP A 115 4.50 25.82 -22.11
CA ASP A 115 5.05 26.51 -23.28
C ASP A 115 6.31 25.88 -23.89
N LYS A 116 6.54 24.56 -23.69
CA LYS A 116 7.57 23.85 -24.45
C LYS A 116 6.99 22.64 -25.17
N PRO A 117 7.06 22.58 -26.52
CA PRO A 117 6.59 21.43 -27.27
C PRO A 117 7.40 20.19 -26.85
N HIS A 118 6.66 19.11 -26.64
CA HIS A 118 7.11 17.86 -26.05
C HIS A 118 8.44 17.36 -26.60
N ALA A 119 9.52 17.53 -25.82
CA ALA A 119 10.73 16.77 -26.02
C ALA A 119 10.45 15.31 -25.64
N ARG A 120 10.58 14.41 -26.61
CA ARG A 120 10.41 12.96 -26.45
C ARG A 120 11.21 12.47 -25.24
N ILE A 121 10.55 11.67 -24.42
CA ILE A 121 11.19 10.93 -23.33
C ILE A 121 12.20 9.97 -23.98
N PRO A 122 13.51 10.04 -23.67
CA PRO A 122 14.41 8.98 -24.05
C PRO A 122 14.03 7.73 -23.26
N GLN A 123 13.55 6.73 -23.98
CA GLN A 123 13.31 5.39 -23.49
C GLN A 123 14.67 4.83 -23.05
N LYS A 124 14.93 4.79 -21.74
CA LYS A 124 16.11 4.11 -21.22
C LYS A 124 15.78 2.63 -21.11
N THR A 125 16.29 1.86 -22.07
CA THR A 125 16.52 0.43 -21.94
C THR A 125 17.59 0.21 -20.85
N ASP A 126 17.34 -0.84 -20.06
CA ASP A 126 18.20 -1.47 -19.04
C ASP A 126 18.26 -0.84 -17.64
#